data_AF-A0A4Q4RUB5-F1
#
_entry.id   AF-A0A4Q4RUB5-F1
#
_cell.length_a   1.000
_cell.length_b   1.000
_cell.length_c   1.000
_cell.angle_alpha   90.00
_cell.angle_beta   90.00
_cell.angle_gamma   90.00
#
_symmetry.space_group_name_H-M   'P 1'
#
loop_
_entity.id
_entity.type
_entity.pdbx_description
1 polymer ?
#
loop_
_entity_poly.entity_id
_entity_poly.type
_entity_poly.pdbx_seq_one_letter_code
_entity_poly.pdbx_strand_id
1 'polypeptide(L)'
;MNNLAQQWLSDLSILSDYDFAGYRHWGFTIYRTGYGPSSDQQWQRLLETIQTSAHDEARSLTDSIEEEEDPKFQELWSLFRLDARSDLALAGLDIDQLRQLYNSSSGEGSQPMNADFNLHRIFLFADDEVLSDPTASIVKCVDADYRAEDYNSWNPRVGGQRYFGWMRMELRSVAYLWDELGQYEMSDIAPPTIGGSHLVTWKGQL
;
A
#
# COMPACT_ATOMS: atom_id res chain seq x y z
N MET A 1 29.88 -2.92 -3.31
CA MET A 1 28.49 -3.04 -3.77
C MET A 1 27.66 -3.21 -2.52
N ASN A 2 26.88 -2.19 -2.14
CA ASN A 2 25.90 -2.39 -1.08
C ASN A 2 24.82 -3.31 -1.66
N ASN A 3 24.54 -4.42 -0.99
CA ASN A 3 23.43 -5.28 -1.37
C ASN A 3 22.13 -4.54 -0.95
N LEU A 4 21.37 -4.06 -1.93
CA LEU A 4 20.15 -3.27 -1.69
C LEU A 4 19.06 -4.11 -1.01
N ALA A 5 18.95 -5.41 -1.32
CA ALA A 5 18.06 -6.33 -0.60
C ALA A 5 18.45 -6.46 0.89
N GLN A 6 19.75 -6.46 1.20
CA GLN A 6 20.24 -6.48 2.58
C GLN A 6 19.93 -5.18 3.32
N GLN A 7 19.96 -4.02 2.64
CA GLN A 7 19.53 -2.75 3.22
C GLN A 7 18.04 -2.79 3.55
N TRP A 8 17.20 -3.20 2.60
CA TRP A 8 15.75 -3.33 2.82
C TRP A 8 15.44 -4.30 3.97
N LEU A 9 16.09 -5.46 4.04
CA LEU A 9 15.97 -6.37 5.17
C LEU A 9 16.37 -5.73 6.50
N SER A 10 17.42 -4.89 6.50
CA SER A 10 17.81 -4.12 7.69
C SER A 10 16.68 -3.18 8.14
N ASP A 11 16.01 -2.53 7.20
CA ASP A 11 14.90 -1.60 7.49
C ASP A 11 13.66 -2.34 8.02
N LEU A 12 13.50 -3.62 7.68
CA LEU A 12 12.47 -4.51 8.23
C LEU A 12 12.85 -5.14 9.58
N SER A 13 14.06 -4.92 10.09
CA SER A 13 14.53 -5.57 11.32
C SER A 13 13.83 -5.02 12.55
N ILE A 14 13.27 -5.92 13.35
CA ILE A 14 12.69 -5.59 14.65
C ILE A 14 13.77 -5.81 15.71
N LEU A 15 14.17 -4.72 16.37
CA LEU A 15 15.08 -4.77 17.52
C LEU A 15 14.24 -4.87 18.79
N SER A 16 14.48 -5.89 19.62
CA SER A 16 14.07 -5.87 21.03
C SER A 16 15.22 -5.37 21.90
N ASP A 17 14.92 -4.98 23.15
CA ASP A 17 15.81 -4.23 24.07
C ASP A 17 17.30 -4.60 24.01
N TYR A 18 17.67 -5.84 23.72
CA TYR A 18 19.07 -6.23 23.51
C TYR A 18 19.35 -7.26 22.39
N ASP A 19 18.35 -7.71 21.62
CA ASP A 19 18.51 -8.77 20.60
C ASP A 19 17.62 -8.57 19.36
N PHE A 20 18.08 -9.09 18.21
CA PHE A 20 17.31 -9.19 16.98
C PHE A 20 16.08 -10.08 17.19
N ALA A 21 14.89 -9.49 17.11
CA ALA A 21 13.62 -10.18 17.37
C ALA A 21 13.01 -10.81 16.10
N GLY A 22 13.64 -10.58 14.93
CA GLY A 22 13.17 -11.05 13.63
C GLY A 22 12.92 -9.91 12.65
N TYR A 23 12.33 -10.25 11.51
CA TYR A 23 11.91 -9.28 10.52
C TYR A 23 10.40 -9.08 10.53
N ARG A 24 10.00 -7.85 10.27
CA ARG A 24 8.63 -7.46 9.93
C ARG A 24 8.24 -8.01 8.56
N HIS A 25 6.97 -8.41 8.41
CA HIS A 25 6.39 -8.65 7.09
C HIS A 25 6.14 -7.32 6.38
N TRP A 26 6.38 -7.27 5.09
CA TRP A 26 6.12 -6.07 4.27
C TRP A 26 4.97 -6.31 3.28
N GLY A 27 4.37 -5.22 2.80
CA GLY A 27 3.14 -5.23 2.02
C GLY A 27 1.97 -4.62 2.79
N PHE A 28 0.75 -4.81 2.30
CA PHE A 28 -0.40 -4.01 2.77
C PHE A 28 -1.63 -4.87 3.03
N THR A 29 -2.49 -4.39 3.92
CA THR A 29 -3.88 -4.83 3.98
C THR A 29 -4.61 -4.30 2.75
N ILE A 30 -5.39 -5.15 2.08
CA ILE A 30 -6.23 -4.77 0.96
C ILE A 30 -7.69 -5.12 1.24
N TYR A 31 -8.56 -4.12 1.21
CA TYR A 31 -10.01 -4.29 1.39
C TYR A 31 -10.72 -4.37 0.06
N ARG A 32 -11.61 -5.36 -0.09
CA ARG A 32 -12.60 -5.42 -1.15
C ARG A 32 -13.92 -4.85 -0.64
N THR A 33 -14.50 -3.89 -1.37
CA THR A 33 -15.88 -3.44 -1.12
C THR A 33 -16.79 -3.56 -2.33
N GLY A 34 -16.23 -3.82 -3.52
CA GLY A 34 -16.99 -4.10 -4.74
C GLY A 34 -17.44 -5.56 -4.84
N TYR A 35 -18.75 -5.77 -4.99
CA TYR A 35 -19.38 -7.09 -5.05
C TYR A 35 -20.41 -7.15 -6.20
N GLY A 36 -19.90 -7.32 -7.42
CA GLY A 36 -20.68 -7.59 -8.63
C GLY A 36 -20.57 -9.05 -9.12
N PRO A 37 -21.32 -9.45 -10.17
CA PRO A 37 -21.36 -10.84 -10.66
C PRO A 37 -20.01 -11.44 -11.09
N SER A 38 -19.05 -10.62 -11.54
CA SER A 38 -17.69 -11.03 -11.94
C SER A 38 -16.61 -10.70 -10.90
N SER A 39 -17.00 -10.05 -9.80
CA SER A 39 -16.05 -9.40 -8.90
C SER A 39 -15.18 -10.39 -8.12
N ASP A 40 -15.62 -11.63 -7.91
CA ASP A 40 -14.79 -12.67 -7.27
C ASP A 40 -13.59 -13.05 -8.14
N GLN A 41 -13.81 -13.26 -9.44
CA GLN A 41 -12.73 -13.57 -10.39
C GLN A 41 -11.80 -12.37 -10.57
N GLN A 42 -12.37 -11.16 -10.64
CA GLN A 42 -11.59 -9.93 -10.77
C GLN A 42 -10.76 -9.66 -9.52
N TRP A 43 -11.29 -9.94 -8.33
CA TRP A 43 -10.57 -9.85 -7.06
C TRP A 43 -9.37 -10.81 -7.01
N GLN A 44 -9.56 -12.10 -7.36
CA GLN A 44 -8.44 -13.05 -7.39
C GLN A 44 -7.36 -12.61 -8.38
N ARG A 45 -7.76 -12.20 -9.59
CA ARG A 45 -6.83 -11.68 -10.60
C ARG A 45 -6.08 -10.44 -10.13
N LEU A 46 -6.75 -9.54 -9.40
CA LEU A 46 -6.15 -8.35 -8.82
C LEU A 46 -5.01 -8.74 -7.85
N LEU A 47 -5.29 -9.66 -6.93
CA LEU A 47 -4.29 -10.14 -5.95
C LEU A 47 -3.11 -10.82 -6.64
N GLU A 48 -3.36 -11.70 -7.60
CA GLU A 48 -2.32 -12.37 -8.39
C GLU A 48 -1.44 -11.37 -9.16
N THR A 49 -2.06 -10.34 -9.73
CA THR A 49 -1.35 -9.28 -10.47
C THR A 49 -0.47 -8.46 -9.54
N ILE A 50 -1.01 -8.03 -8.38
CA ILE A 50 -0.22 -7.30 -7.37
C ILE A 50 0.97 -8.16 -6.92
N GLN A 51 0.75 -9.42 -6.61
CA GLN A 51 1.81 -10.30 -6.13
C GLN A 51 2.91 -10.50 -7.18
N THR A 52 2.54 -10.71 -8.44
CA THR A 52 3.50 -10.86 -9.53
C THR A 52 4.28 -9.57 -9.76
N SER A 53 3.58 -8.44 -9.89
CA SER A 53 4.23 -7.16 -10.18
C SER A 53 5.06 -6.62 -9.01
N ALA A 54 4.63 -6.84 -7.76
CA ALA A 54 5.41 -6.46 -6.58
C ALA A 54 6.71 -7.26 -6.47
N HIS A 55 6.70 -8.53 -6.86
CA HIS A 55 7.92 -9.35 -6.92
C HIS A 55 8.90 -8.82 -7.99
N ASP A 56 8.40 -8.55 -9.19
CA ASP A 56 9.23 -8.06 -10.30
C ASP A 56 9.79 -6.66 -10.00
N GLU A 57 8.98 -5.79 -9.40
CA GLU A 57 9.40 -4.45 -8.98
C GLU A 57 10.39 -4.49 -7.81
N ALA A 58 10.15 -5.31 -6.78
CA ALA A 58 11.10 -5.48 -5.68
C ALA A 58 12.45 -5.97 -6.18
N ARG A 59 12.45 -6.90 -7.14
CA ARG A 59 13.69 -7.38 -7.78
C ARG A 59 14.43 -6.26 -8.50
N SER A 60 13.69 -5.42 -9.23
CA SER A 60 14.26 -4.24 -9.90
C SER A 60 14.84 -3.24 -8.90
N LEU A 61 14.19 -3.00 -7.77
CA LEU A 61 14.65 -2.06 -6.74
C LEU A 61 15.89 -2.55 -5.99
N THR A 62 16.08 -3.86 -5.89
CA THR A 62 17.24 -4.43 -5.21
C THR A 62 18.44 -4.68 -6.13
N ASP A 63 18.36 -4.26 -7.41
CA ASP A 63 19.32 -4.59 -8.47
C ASP A 63 19.61 -6.11 -8.57
N SER A 64 18.64 -6.95 -8.20
CA SER A 64 18.80 -8.41 -8.21
C SER A 64 18.58 -8.95 -9.63
N ILE A 65 19.61 -9.55 -10.23
CA ILE A 65 19.55 -10.08 -11.60
C ILE A 65 18.83 -11.43 -11.61
N GLU A 66 17.89 -11.65 -12.54
CA GLU A 66 17.09 -12.91 -12.62
C GLU A 66 17.92 -14.19 -12.74
N GLU A 67 19.12 -14.10 -13.33
CA GLU A 67 20.02 -15.24 -13.55
C GLU A 67 20.81 -15.64 -12.30
N GLU A 68 20.82 -14.80 -11.26
CA GLU A 68 21.52 -15.06 -9.99
C GLU A 68 20.51 -15.34 -8.86
N GLU A 69 20.63 -16.51 -8.23
CA GLU A 69 19.92 -16.77 -6.97
C GLU A 69 20.51 -15.89 -5.87
N ASP A 70 19.90 -14.72 -5.65
CA ASP A 70 20.22 -13.85 -4.51
C ASP A 70 19.46 -14.35 -3.25
N PRO A 71 20.15 -14.99 -2.27
CA PRO A 71 19.48 -15.50 -1.08
C PRO A 71 18.85 -14.39 -0.23
N LYS A 72 19.38 -13.15 -0.31
CA LYS A 72 18.84 -12.00 0.40
C LYS A 72 17.55 -11.50 -0.22
N PHE A 73 17.47 -11.50 -1.55
CA PHE A 73 16.20 -11.25 -2.21
C PHE A 73 15.14 -12.32 -1.86
N GLN A 74 15.52 -13.61 -1.81
CA GLN A 74 14.58 -14.67 -1.43
C GLN A 74 14.08 -14.52 0.01
N GLU A 75 14.97 -14.16 0.94
CA GLU A 75 14.63 -13.85 2.32
C GLU A 75 13.67 -12.64 2.39
N LEU A 76 13.98 -11.54 1.67
CA LEU A 76 13.12 -10.36 1.56
C LEU A 76 11.73 -10.72 1.01
N TRP A 77 11.67 -11.42 -0.12
CA TRP A 77 10.40 -11.80 -0.73
C TRP A 77 9.58 -12.74 0.15
N SER A 78 10.22 -13.62 0.92
CA SER A 78 9.53 -14.50 1.87
C SER A 78 8.73 -13.75 2.94
N LEU A 79 9.06 -12.48 3.18
CA LEU A 79 8.38 -11.58 4.12
C LEU A 79 7.21 -10.81 3.48
N PHE A 80 7.04 -10.86 2.15
CA PHE A 80 5.94 -10.17 1.48
C PHE A 80 4.59 -10.79 1.84
N ARG A 81 3.61 -9.97 2.19
CA ARG A 81 2.23 -10.37 2.48
C ARG A 81 1.24 -9.35 1.92
N LEU A 82 0.13 -9.86 1.41
CA LEU A 82 -1.09 -9.09 1.20
C LEU A 82 -2.15 -9.63 2.17
N ASP A 83 -2.53 -8.82 3.15
CA ASP A 83 -3.65 -9.15 4.05
C ASP A 83 -4.96 -8.83 3.34
N ALA A 84 -5.42 -9.79 2.53
CA ALA A 84 -6.61 -9.66 1.69
C ALA A 84 -7.90 -9.87 2.50
N ARG A 85 -8.70 -8.81 2.60
CA ARG A 85 -9.97 -8.78 3.36
C ARG A 85 -11.15 -8.61 2.41
N SER A 86 -12.02 -9.61 2.37
CA SER A 86 -13.15 -9.66 1.44
C SER A 86 -14.47 -10.13 2.07
N ASP A 87 -14.65 -9.94 3.37
CA ASP A 87 -15.90 -10.24 4.06
C ASP A 87 -17.07 -9.42 3.48
N LEU A 88 -18.26 -10.02 3.34
CA LEU A 88 -19.45 -9.33 2.81
C LEU A 88 -19.86 -8.10 3.64
N ALA A 89 -19.49 -8.03 4.92
CA ALA A 89 -19.69 -6.85 5.76
C ALA A 89 -18.92 -5.61 5.27
N LEU A 90 -17.93 -5.79 4.38
CA LEU A 90 -17.19 -4.71 3.74
C LEU A 90 -17.92 -4.13 2.52
N ALA A 91 -18.98 -4.78 2.03
CA ALA A 91 -19.65 -4.37 0.80
C ALA A 91 -20.14 -2.91 0.86
N GLY A 92 -19.71 -2.10 -0.10
CA GLY A 92 -20.10 -0.69 -0.23
C GLY A 92 -19.58 0.26 0.85
N LEU A 93 -18.66 -0.17 1.73
CA LEU A 93 -18.03 0.75 2.68
C LEU A 93 -17.24 1.84 1.94
N ASP A 94 -17.37 3.07 2.41
CA ASP A 94 -16.58 4.20 1.92
C ASP A 94 -15.20 4.28 2.59
N ILE A 95 -14.36 5.19 2.10
CA ILE A 95 -12.97 5.37 2.57
C ILE A 95 -12.93 5.72 4.07
N ASP A 96 -13.84 6.56 4.55
CA ASP A 96 -13.83 7.01 5.94
C ASP A 96 -14.27 5.89 6.89
N GLN A 97 -15.23 5.07 6.49
CA GLN A 97 -15.61 3.84 7.20
C GLN A 97 -14.47 2.82 7.23
N LEU A 98 -13.72 2.67 6.13
CA LEU A 98 -12.54 1.80 6.10
C LEU A 98 -11.40 2.30 6.98
N ARG A 99 -11.16 3.62 7.06
CA ARG A 99 -10.21 4.21 8.02
C ARG A 99 -10.61 3.89 9.46
N GLN A 100 -11.89 4.05 9.80
CA GLN A 100 -12.40 3.70 11.12
C GLN A 100 -12.22 2.21 11.41
N LEU A 101 -12.48 1.33 10.44
CA LEU A 101 -12.26 -0.11 10.56
C LEU A 101 -10.78 -0.44 10.79
N TYR A 102 -9.88 0.14 9.99
CA TYR A 102 -8.43 -0.03 10.13
C TYR A 102 -7.96 0.36 11.54
N ASN A 103 -8.40 1.53 12.04
CA ASN A 103 -7.99 2.07 13.33
C ASN A 103 -8.64 1.37 14.53
N SER A 104 -9.89 0.92 14.41
CA SER A 104 -10.61 0.19 15.46
C SER A 104 -10.17 -1.27 15.60
N SER A 105 -9.60 -1.86 14.55
CA SER A 105 -9.02 -3.22 14.57
C SER A 105 -7.72 -3.33 15.38
N SER A 106 -7.34 -2.28 16.11
CA SER A 106 -6.17 -2.23 16.99
C SER A 106 -6.35 -2.98 18.32
N GLY A 107 -7.37 -3.86 18.45
CA GLY A 107 -7.60 -4.71 19.62
C GLY A 107 -8.33 -6.02 19.29
N GLU A 108 -7.92 -7.12 19.93
CA GLU A 108 -8.42 -8.53 19.96
C GLU A 108 -8.95 -9.22 18.68
N GLY A 109 -9.15 -8.51 17.56
CA GLY A 109 -9.38 -9.04 16.22
C GLY A 109 -8.12 -8.91 15.35
N SER A 110 -8.08 -9.62 14.21
CA SER A 110 -6.92 -9.65 13.30
C SER A 110 -6.46 -8.24 12.92
N GLN A 111 -5.39 -7.77 13.57
CA GLN A 111 -4.80 -6.45 13.35
C GLN A 111 -4.41 -6.29 11.88
N PRO A 112 -4.70 -5.15 11.22
CA PRO A 112 -4.23 -4.92 9.86
C PRO A 112 -2.71 -4.87 9.81
N MET A 113 -2.17 -5.19 8.64
CA MET A 113 -0.74 -5.13 8.42
C MET A 113 -0.21 -3.74 8.76
N ASN A 114 0.93 -3.71 9.44
CA ASN A 114 1.71 -2.50 9.72
C ASN A 114 0.98 -1.44 10.56
N ALA A 115 -0.04 -1.82 11.32
CA ALA A 115 -0.72 -0.87 12.21
C ALA A 115 0.21 -0.27 13.29
N ASP A 116 1.35 -0.89 13.56
CA ASP A 116 2.37 -0.40 14.49
C ASP A 116 3.58 0.27 13.79
N PHE A 117 3.53 0.47 12.46
CA PHE A 117 4.63 1.02 11.68
C PHE A 117 4.23 2.32 11.00
N ASN A 118 4.65 3.44 11.60
CA ASN A 118 4.08 4.77 11.43
C ASN A 118 3.79 5.18 9.97
N LEU A 119 4.81 5.25 9.10
CA LEU A 119 4.65 5.70 7.71
C LEU A 119 3.93 4.66 6.82
N HIS A 120 3.89 3.40 7.26
CA HIS A 120 3.28 2.29 6.52
C HIS A 120 1.86 1.97 6.99
N ARG A 121 1.23 2.86 7.77
CA ARG A 121 -0.21 2.81 8.13
C ARG A 121 -1.10 3.18 6.95
N ILE A 122 -0.87 2.50 5.83
CA ILE A 122 -1.54 2.64 4.55
C ILE A 122 -2.28 1.33 4.26
N PHE A 123 -3.47 1.43 3.67
CA PHE A 123 -4.16 0.26 3.13
C PHE A 123 -4.54 0.45 1.67
N LEU A 124 -4.66 -0.69 0.99
CA LEU A 124 -5.16 -0.75 -0.37
C LEU A 124 -6.67 -1.01 -0.36
N PHE A 125 -7.35 -0.53 -1.39
CA PHE A 125 -8.79 -0.58 -1.47
C PHE A 125 -9.26 -0.83 -2.92
N ALA A 126 -10.16 -1.80 -3.09
CA ALA A 126 -10.77 -2.18 -4.35
C ALA A 126 -12.31 -2.10 -4.27
N ASP A 127 -12.86 -1.05 -4.86
CA ASP A 127 -14.30 -0.86 -5.06
C ASP A 127 -14.75 -1.35 -6.45
N ASP A 128 -16.01 -1.07 -6.78
CA ASP A 128 -16.58 -1.40 -8.08
C ASP A 128 -15.78 -0.77 -9.24
N GLU A 129 -15.22 0.43 -9.07
CA GLU A 129 -14.38 1.05 -10.10
C GLU A 129 -13.14 0.18 -10.37
N VAL A 130 -12.38 -0.17 -9.32
CA VAL A 130 -11.17 -0.99 -9.44
C VAL A 130 -11.47 -2.37 -10.02
N LEU A 131 -12.59 -2.98 -9.62
CA LEU A 131 -12.94 -4.32 -10.06
C LEU A 131 -13.63 -4.34 -11.43
N SER A 132 -14.26 -3.26 -11.87
CA SER A 132 -15.00 -3.22 -13.14
C SER A 132 -14.12 -3.30 -14.38
N ASP A 133 -12.90 -2.75 -14.32
CA ASP A 133 -11.97 -2.69 -15.45
C ASP A 133 -10.71 -3.52 -15.18
N PRO A 134 -10.65 -4.78 -15.67
CA PRO A 134 -9.47 -5.63 -15.52
C PRO A 134 -8.25 -5.15 -16.33
N THR A 135 -8.40 -4.15 -17.19
CA THR A 135 -7.30 -3.56 -17.97
C THR A 135 -6.73 -2.30 -17.33
N ALA A 136 -7.49 -1.62 -16.47
CA ALA A 136 -7.07 -0.38 -15.83
C ALA A 136 -5.80 -0.53 -14.99
N SER A 137 -5.53 -1.74 -14.47
CA SER A 137 -4.33 -2.05 -13.68
C SER A 137 -4.09 -1.04 -12.56
N ILE A 138 -5.16 -0.62 -11.88
CA ILE A 138 -5.11 0.33 -10.77
C ILE A 138 -5.58 -0.27 -9.45
N VAL A 139 -5.15 0.33 -8.35
CA VAL A 139 -5.68 0.16 -6.99
C VAL A 139 -5.75 1.52 -6.30
N LYS A 140 -6.63 1.67 -5.30
CA LYS A 140 -6.67 2.86 -4.45
C LYS A 140 -5.81 2.63 -3.22
N CYS A 141 -4.89 3.55 -2.96
CA CYS A 141 -4.10 3.57 -1.72
C CYS A 141 -4.75 4.59 -0.78
N VAL A 142 -4.82 4.29 0.51
CA VAL A 142 -5.48 5.13 1.49
C VAL A 142 -4.58 5.27 2.72
N ASP A 143 -4.36 6.51 3.13
CA ASP A 143 -3.79 6.86 4.42
C ASP A 143 -4.83 6.64 5.52
N ALA A 144 -4.51 5.74 6.45
CA ALA A 144 -5.40 5.37 7.54
C ALA A 144 -5.57 6.47 8.59
N ASP A 145 -4.57 7.34 8.74
CA ASP A 145 -4.50 8.37 9.78
C ASP A 145 -4.84 9.77 9.26
N TYR A 146 -5.11 9.91 7.96
CA TYR A 146 -5.50 11.17 7.37
C TYR A 146 -6.64 11.86 8.11
N ARG A 147 -6.42 13.13 8.46
CA ARG A 147 -7.44 14.05 8.96
C ARG A 147 -7.40 15.32 8.13
N ALA A 148 -8.54 15.72 7.58
CA ALA A 148 -8.62 16.90 6.71
C ALA A 148 -8.10 18.18 7.37
N GLU A 149 -8.21 18.30 8.70
CA GLU A 149 -7.74 19.46 9.45
C GLU A 149 -6.23 19.67 9.40
N ASP A 150 -5.45 18.59 9.26
CA ASP A 150 -3.97 18.64 9.22
C ASP A 150 -3.46 19.15 7.86
N TYR A 151 -4.29 19.08 6.81
CA TYR A 151 -3.92 19.44 5.43
C TYR A 151 -4.61 20.72 4.92
N ASN A 152 -5.27 21.45 5.81
CA ASN A 152 -5.86 22.74 5.48
C ASN A 152 -4.76 23.79 5.24
N SER A 153 -4.71 24.37 4.04
CA SER A 153 -3.80 25.47 3.76
C SER A 153 -4.23 26.72 4.53
N TRP A 154 -3.41 27.19 5.47
CA TRP A 154 -3.67 28.46 6.17
C TRP A 154 -3.68 29.64 5.18
N ASN A 155 -2.94 29.54 4.06
CA ASN A 155 -2.76 30.64 3.13
C ASN A 155 -3.83 30.63 2.00
N PRO A 156 -4.76 31.61 1.98
CA PRO A 156 -5.83 31.69 0.96
C PRO A 156 -5.31 31.90 -0.47
N ARG A 157 -4.03 32.26 -0.63
CA ARG A 157 -3.39 32.53 -1.93
C ARG A 157 -2.80 31.30 -2.60
N VAL A 158 -2.65 30.18 -1.88
CA VAL A 158 -1.94 28.97 -2.37
C VAL A 158 -2.90 27.95 -3.03
N GLY A 159 -4.19 28.28 -3.09
CA GLY A 159 -5.23 27.37 -3.55
C GLY A 159 -5.67 26.40 -2.44
N GLY A 160 -6.80 25.73 -2.68
CA GLY A 160 -7.40 24.80 -1.71
C GLY A 160 -6.54 23.57 -1.42
N GLN A 161 -7.05 22.74 -0.50
CA GLN A 161 -6.44 21.47 -0.10
C GLN A 161 -6.06 20.60 -1.32
N ARG A 162 -4.83 20.09 -1.31
CA ARG A 162 -4.23 19.34 -2.44
C ARG A 162 -4.07 17.85 -2.19
N TYR A 163 -4.28 17.39 -0.96
CA TYR A 163 -4.17 16.00 -0.55
C TYR A 163 -5.39 15.62 0.28
N PHE A 164 -6.03 14.51 -0.05
CA PHE A 164 -7.28 14.04 0.57
C PHE A 164 -7.13 12.66 1.23
N GLY A 165 -5.89 12.25 1.53
CA GLY A 165 -5.61 11.02 2.27
C GLY A 165 -5.76 9.73 1.47
N TRP A 166 -5.82 9.80 0.15
CA TRP A 166 -5.84 8.63 -0.72
C TRP A 166 -5.24 8.98 -2.08
N MET A 167 -4.90 7.99 -2.91
CA MET A 167 -4.52 8.19 -4.31
C MET A 167 -4.83 6.95 -5.16
N ARG A 168 -5.00 7.14 -6.48
CA ARG A 168 -4.98 6.02 -7.44
C ARG A 168 -3.53 5.65 -7.73
N MET A 169 -3.22 4.36 -7.76
CA MET A 169 -1.89 3.83 -8.02
C MET A 169 -1.96 2.69 -9.04
N GLU A 170 -0.93 2.53 -9.89
CA GLU A 170 -0.78 1.35 -10.74
C GLU A 170 -0.41 0.11 -9.90
N LEU A 171 -0.99 -1.06 -10.21
CA LEU A 171 -0.76 -2.30 -9.45
C LEU A 171 0.70 -2.71 -9.36
N ARG A 172 1.49 -2.29 -10.36
CA ARG A 172 2.92 -2.60 -10.40
C ARG A 172 3.75 -1.86 -9.38
N SER A 173 3.25 -0.75 -8.82
CA SER A 173 4.00 0.19 -7.98
C SER A 173 3.95 -0.12 -6.48
N VAL A 174 3.55 -1.33 -6.09
CA VAL A 174 3.30 -1.71 -4.69
C VAL A 174 4.60 -1.82 -3.90
N ALA A 175 5.66 -2.38 -4.51
CA ALA A 175 6.95 -2.52 -3.84
C ALA A 175 7.65 -1.16 -3.76
N TYR A 176 7.52 -0.33 -4.80
CA TYR A 176 8.04 1.02 -4.82
C TYR A 176 7.32 1.94 -3.83
N LEU A 177 6.00 1.82 -3.69
CA LEU A 177 5.27 2.53 -2.64
C LEU A 177 5.79 2.15 -1.25
N TRP A 178 6.04 0.86 -1.01
CA TRP A 178 6.59 0.41 0.26
C TRP A 178 7.95 1.08 0.58
N ASP A 179 8.84 1.11 -0.40
CA ASP A 179 10.17 1.72 -0.29
C ASP A 179 10.09 3.23 -0.03
N GLU A 180 9.28 3.95 -0.81
CA GLU A 180 9.07 5.40 -0.65
C GLU A 180 8.53 5.78 0.74
N LEU A 181 7.58 4.98 1.27
CA LEU A 181 7.06 5.16 2.63
C LEU A 181 8.11 4.93 3.72
N GLY A 182 9.28 4.38 3.40
CA GLY A 182 10.43 4.35 4.31
C GLY A 182 11.02 5.73 4.59
N GLN A 183 10.78 6.72 3.72
CA GLN A 183 11.39 8.05 3.78
C GLN A 183 10.38 9.20 3.73
N TYR A 184 9.23 9.01 3.08
CA TYR A 184 8.27 10.07 2.78
C TYR A 184 6.88 9.72 3.28
N GLU A 185 6.11 10.74 3.67
CA GLU A 185 4.69 10.56 3.95
C GLU A 185 3.91 10.40 2.64
N MET A 186 2.77 9.72 2.68
CA MET A 186 1.92 9.56 1.48
C MET A 186 1.51 10.92 0.89
N SER A 187 1.38 11.97 1.70
CA SER A 187 1.09 13.33 1.23
C SER A 187 2.20 13.96 0.39
N ASP A 188 3.45 13.54 0.57
CA ASP A 188 4.58 14.01 -0.23
C ASP A 188 4.67 13.29 -1.58
N ILE A 189 4.24 12.01 -1.61
CA ILE A 189 4.30 11.13 -2.78
C ILE A 189 3.06 11.33 -3.69
N ALA A 190 1.90 11.58 -3.10
CA ALA A 190 0.62 11.57 -3.81
C ALA A 190 0.54 12.68 -4.87
N PRO A 191 0.07 12.37 -6.10
CA PRO A 191 -0.20 13.37 -7.10
C PRO A 191 -1.23 14.40 -6.60
N PRO A 192 -1.11 15.69 -6.98
CA PRO A 192 -2.05 16.71 -6.53
C PRO A 192 -3.51 16.38 -6.87
N THR A 193 -4.38 16.43 -5.87
CA THR A 193 -5.82 16.25 -6.07
C THR A 193 -6.47 17.57 -6.47
N ILE A 194 -7.33 17.56 -7.49
CA ILE A 194 -8.13 18.73 -7.88
C ILE A 194 -9.59 18.44 -7.50
N GLY A 195 -10.11 19.18 -6.50
CA GLY A 195 -11.52 19.07 -6.08
C GLY A 195 -11.91 17.70 -5.51
N GLY A 196 -11.00 17.01 -4.81
CA GLY A 196 -11.25 15.68 -4.24
C GLY A 196 -11.18 14.52 -5.24
N SER A 197 -10.97 14.79 -6.53
CA SER A 197 -10.76 13.78 -7.57
C SER A 197 -9.28 13.66 -7.94
N HIS A 198 -8.71 12.46 -7.84
CA HIS A 198 -7.39 12.16 -8.41
C HIS A 198 -7.53 11.94 -9.91
N LEU A 199 -7.14 12.94 -10.71
CA LEU A 199 -7.11 12.85 -12.18
C LEU A 199 -5.87 12.12 -12.70
N VAL A 200 -4.91 11.80 -11.83
CA VAL A 200 -3.63 11.20 -12.18
C VAL A 200 -3.44 9.93 -11.36
N THR A 201 -3.23 8.81 -12.05
CA THR A 201 -2.78 7.55 -11.44
C THR A 201 -1.29 7.66 -11.16
N TRP A 202 -0.89 7.47 -9.90
CA TRP A 202 0.51 7.40 -9.49
C TRP A 202 1.15 6.11 -10.03
N LYS A 203 2.34 6.22 -10.61
CA LYS A 203 3.00 5.13 -11.35
C LYS A 203 4.32 4.69 -10.73
N GLY A 204 4.72 5.30 -9.61
CA GLY A 204 6.10 5.30 -9.17
C GLY A 204 7.03 6.07 -10.12
N GLN A 205 8.27 6.29 -9.71
CA GLN A 205 9.35 6.68 -10.61
C GLN A 205 10.09 5.42 -11.04
N LEU A 206 10.07 5.13 -12.34
CA LEU A 206 11.12 4.36 -13.02
C LEU A 206 11.85 5.32 -13.96
#